data_AF-A0A351X3L2-F1
#
_entry.id   AF-A0A351X3L2-F1
#
_cell.length_a   1.000
_cell.length_b   1.000
_cell.length_c   1.000
_cell.angle_alpha   90.00
_cell.angle_beta   90.00
_cell.angle_gamma   90.00
#
_symmetry.space_group_name_H-M   'P 1'
#
loop_
_entity.id
_entity.type
_entity.pdbx_description
1 polymer ?
#
loop_
_entity_poly.entity_id
_entity_poly.type
_entity_poly.pdbx_seq_one_letter_code
_entity_poly.pdbx_strand_id
1 'polypeptide(L)'
;MNPTLIAELVKIVGKDAVLITPEDLAVYSYDGTFEEHCPDGVVLPTSTEQVSQVVKLAAREQIPVVTRGMASGLAAASVPFSGGIVLCLTRMDRLLELDQENAVVHVEVGIITADL
;
A
#
# COMPACT_ATOMS: atom_id res chain seq x y z
N MET A 1 -15.00 -6.22 -2.71
CA MET A 1 -15.11 -4.78 -3.08
C MET A 1 -16.16 -4.54 -4.18
N ASN A 2 -16.88 -3.41 -4.18
CA ASN A 2 -17.90 -3.07 -5.19
C ASN A 2 -17.25 -2.74 -6.57
N PRO A 3 -17.80 -3.23 -7.71
CA PRO A 3 -17.31 -2.92 -9.06
C PRO A 3 -17.08 -1.44 -9.38
N THR A 4 -17.94 -0.53 -8.91
CA THR A 4 -17.80 0.92 -9.16
C THR A 4 -16.52 1.46 -8.53
N LEU A 5 -16.24 1.07 -7.29
CA LEU A 5 -15.05 1.48 -6.56
C LEU A 5 -13.78 0.93 -7.21
N ILE A 6 -13.81 -0.33 -7.66
CA ILE A 6 -12.71 -0.94 -8.40
C ILE A 6 -12.41 -0.10 -9.66
N ALA A 7 -13.43 0.30 -10.41
CA ALA A 7 -13.24 1.13 -11.60
C ALA A 7 -12.65 2.52 -11.30
N GLU A 8 -12.99 3.15 -10.18
CA GLU A 8 -12.38 4.40 -9.73
C GLU A 8 -10.91 4.21 -9.31
N LEU A 9 -10.60 3.17 -8.56
CA LEU A 9 -9.22 2.84 -8.18
C LEU A 9 -8.36 2.58 -9.41
N VAL A 10 -8.87 1.81 -10.38
CA VAL A 10 -8.18 1.54 -11.66
C VAL A 10 -7.92 2.83 -12.44
N LYS A 11 -8.82 3.83 -12.39
CA LYS A 11 -8.57 5.15 -13.02
C LYS A 11 -7.44 5.93 -12.33
N ILE A 12 -7.24 5.74 -11.02
CA ILE A 12 -6.23 6.45 -10.24
C ILE A 12 -4.85 5.79 -10.43
N VAL A 13 -4.75 4.48 -10.19
CA VAL A 13 -3.46 3.76 -10.12
C VAL A 13 -3.15 2.89 -11.33
N GLY A 14 -4.12 2.68 -12.23
CA GLY A 14 -4.01 1.72 -13.32
C GLY A 14 -4.48 0.32 -12.92
N LYS A 15 -4.80 -0.51 -13.92
CA LYS A 15 -5.37 -1.84 -13.71
C LYS A 15 -4.43 -2.78 -12.95
N ASP A 16 -3.16 -2.78 -13.32
CA ASP A 16 -2.14 -3.69 -12.77
C ASP A 16 -1.68 -3.29 -11.35
N ALA A 17 -2.26 -2.23 -10.79
CA ALA A 17 -2.03 -1.75 -9.45
C ALA A 17 -3.24 -1.95 -8.52
N VAL A 18 -4.30 -2.62 -8.98
CA VAL A 18 -5.48 -2.96 -8.18
C VAL A 18 -5.62 -4.48 -8.13
N LEU A 19 -5.38 -5.07 -6.96
CA LEU A 19 -5.46 -6.51 -6.77
C LEU A 19 -6.71 -6.88 -5.97
N ILE A 20 -7.46 -7.85 -6.48
CA ILE A 20 -8.78 -8.24 -5.95
C ILE A 20 -9.05 -9.74 -6.05
N THR A 21 -8.10 -10.52 -6.58
CA THR A 21 -8.27 -11.98 -6.64
C THR A 21 -8.02 -12.59 -5.26
N PRO A 22 -8.69 -13.70 -4.89
CA PRO A 22 -8.45 -14.35 -3.61
C PRO A 22 -6.97 -14.67 -3.36
N GLU A 23 -6.24 -15.05 -4.42
CA GLU A 23 -4.81 -15.37 -4.37
C GLU A 23 -3.97 -14.13 -4.08
N ASP A 24 -4.29 -12.99 -4.71
CA ASP A 24 -3.62 -11.74 -4.41
C ASP A 24 -3.88 -11.35 -2.95
N LEU A 25 -5.15 -11.33 -2.52
CA LEU A 25 -5.55 -10.83 -1.20
C LEU A 25 -4.91 -11.63 -0.06
N ALA A 26 -4.76 -12.95 -0.23
CA ALA A 26 -4.11 -13.83 0.75
C ALA A 26 -2.65 -13.46 1.02
N VAL A 27 -1.91 -12.93 0.04
CA VAL A 27 -0.51 -12.51 0.26
C VAL A 27 -0.42 -11.21 1.09
N TYR A 28 -1.51 -10.44 1.12
CA TYR A 28 -1.61 -9.18 1.84
C TYR A 28 -2.40 -9.28 3.16
N SER A 29 -2.77 -10.49 3.60
CA SER A 29 -3.59 -10.72 4.80
C SER A 29 -2.79 -10.79 6.11
N TYR A 30 -1.49 -11.03 6.04
CA TYR A 30 -0.62 -11.27 7.20
C TYR A 30 0.67 -10.44 7.14
N ASP A 31 1.37 -10.35 8.27
CA ASP A 31 2.72 -9.79 8.37
C ASP A 31 3.66 -10.74 9.12
N GLY A 32 4.74 -10.25 9.74
CA GLY A 32 5.68 -11.11 10.49
C GLY A 32 5.11 -11.75 11.76
N THR A 33 3.84 -11.51 12.08
CA THR A 33 3.13 -12.13 13.21
C THR A 33 2.37 -13.41 12.82
N PHE A 34 1.59 -13.95 13.76
CA PHE A 34 0.66 -15.06 13.52
C PHE A 34 -0.78 -14.59 13.24
N GLU A 35 -1.00 -13.28 13.16
CA GLU A 35 -2.31 -12.69 12.90
C GLU A 35 -2.58 -12.62 11.40
N GLU A 36 -3.83 -12.87 11.02
CA GLU A 36 -4.24 -12.85 9.61
C GLU A 36 -5.68 -12.33 9.48
N HIS A 37 -5.88 -11.43 8.51
CA HIS A 37 -7.21 -11.04 8.05
C HIS A 37 -7.15 -10.62 6.58
N CYS A 38 -8.06 -11.10 5.73
CA CYS A 38 -8.04 -10.71 4.31
C CYS A 38 -8.55 -9.26 4.11
N PRO A 39 -7.91 -8.46 3.24
CA PRO A 39 -8.46 -7.19 2.80
C PRO A 39 -9.57 -7.35 1.74
N ASP A 40 -10.30 -6.28 1.46
CA ASP A 40 -11.28 -6.24 0.35
C ASP A 40 -10.62 -5.95 -1.01
N GLY A 41 -9.42 -5.35 -0.99
CA GLY A 41 -8.64 -4.98 -2.15
C GLY A 41 -7.27 -4.41 -1.76
N VAL A 42 -6.30 -4.55 -2.67
CA VAL A 42 -4.94 -4.03 -2.50
C VAL A 42 -4.65 -3.03 -3.61
N VAL A 43 -4.00 -1.92 -3.25
CA VAL A 43 -3.68 -0.83 -4.18
C VAL A 43 -2.18 -0.53 -4.11
N LEU A 44 -1.50 -0.51 -5.26
CA LEU A 44 -0.06 -0.30 -5.38
C LEU A 44 0.26 1.01 -6.14
N PRO A 45 0.15 2.18 -5.49
CA PRO A 45 0.47 3.45 -6.12
C PRO A 45 1.97 3.58 -6.43
N THR A 46 2.30 4.46 -7.37
CA THR A 46 3.67 4.81 -7.78
C THR A 46 3.97 6.30 -7.57
N SER A 47 3.06 7.05 -6.95
CA SER A 47 3.26 8.47 -6.66
C SER A 47 2.43 8.97 -5.47
N THR A 48 2.85 10.08 -4.88
CA THR A 48 2.14 10.77 -3.79
C THR A 48 0.75 11.24 -4.22
N GLU A 49 0.58 11.65 -5.48
CA GLU A 49 -0.71 12.08 -6.04
C GLU A 49 -1.71 10.91 -6.06
N GLN A 50 -1.25 9.73 -6.49
CA GLN A 50 -2.06 8.52 -6.48
C GLN A 50 -2.45 8.13 -5.06
N VAL A 51 -1.49 8.14 -4.12
CA VAL A 51 -1.77 7.93 -2.69
C VAL A 51 -2.86 8.89 -2.20
N SER A 52 -2.71 10.19 -2.48
CA SER A 52 -3.68 11.22 -2.09
C SER A 52 -5.07 10.95 -2.65
N GLN A 53 -5.17 10.56 -3.92
CA GLN A 53 -6.44 10.25 -4.57
C GLN A 53 -7.11 8.99 -4.00
N VAL A 54 -6.34 7.93 -3.73
CA VAL A 54 -6.85 6.70 -3.11
C VAL A 54 -7.37 6.96 -1.70
N VAL A 55 -6.63 7.70 -0.87
CA VAL A 55 -7.04 8.02 0.50
C VAL A 55 -8.30 8.90 0.51
N LYS A 56 -8.40 9.88 -0.41
CA LYS A 56 -9.62 10.69 -0.56
C LYS A 56 -10.83 9.86 -0.96
N LEU A 57 -10.64 8.92 -1.89
CA LEU A 57 -11.69 8.00 -2.32
C LEU A 57 -12.13 7.09 -1.16
N ALA A 58 -11.19 6.48 -0.44
CA ALA A 58 -11.49 5.65 0.72
C ALA A 58 -12.23 6.43 1.81
N ALA A 59 -11.82 7.67 2.10
CA ALA A 59 -12.51 8.53 3.05
C ALA A 59 -13.94 8.87 2.61
N ARG A 60 -14.15 9.18 1.33
CA ARG A 60 -15.48 9.46 0.75
C ARG A 60 -16.42 8.26 0.91
N GLU A 61 -15.92 7.06 0.68
CA GLU A 61 -16.68 5.80 0.77
C GLU A 61 -16.67 5.18 2.18
N GLN A 62 -16.03 5.83 3.15
CA GLN A 62 -15.86 5.35 4.52
C GLN A 62 -15.20 3.96 4.64
N ILE A 63 -14.19 3.71 3.81
CA ILE A 63 -13.47 2.44 3.74
C ILE A 63 -12.19 2.54 4.58
N PRO A 64 -11.94 1.59 5.50
CA PRO A 64 -10.68 1.51 6.22
C PRO A 64 -9.49 1.39 5.27
N VAL A 65 -8.40 2.09 5.60
CA VAL A 65 -7.13 1.98 4.88
C VAL A 65 -6.05 1.50 5.83
N VAL A 66 -5.36 0.44 5.47
CA VAL A 66 -4.17 -0.05 6.16
C VAL A 66 -2.97 0.15 5.25
N THR A 67 -1.96 0.86 5.73
CA THR A 67 -0.73 1.08 4.98
C THR A 67 0.21 -0.09 5.15
N ARG A 68 0.94 -0.44 4.09
CA ARG A 68 1.84 -1.60 4.08
C ARG A 68 3.09 -1.32 3.26
N GLY A 69 4.25 -1.62 3.85
CA GLY A 69 5.54 -1.75 3.14
C GLY A 69 5.81 -3.22 2.81
N MET A 70 6.95 -3.74 3.25
CA MET A 70 7.34 -5.15 3.06
C MET A 70 6.70 -6.13 4.06
N ALA A 71 5.89 -5.64 4.99
CA ALA A 71 5.16 -6.45 5.99
C ALA A 71 6.03 -7.36 6.87
N SER A 72 7.26 -6.93 7.18
CA SER A 72 8.15 -7.63 8.12
C SER A 72 7.94 -7.24 9.59
N GLY A 73 6.91 -6.45 9.90
CA GLY A 73 6.61 -6.00 11.25
C GLY A 73 6.14 -7.13 12.16
N LEU A 74 6.42 -7.02 13.46
CA LEU A 74 6.10 -8.04 14.48
C LEU A 74 5.02 -7.58 15.48
N ALA A 75 4.16 -6.66 15.05
CA ALA A 75 3.12 -6.05 15.88
C ALA A 75 1.73 -6.04 15.21
N ALA A 76 1.54 -6.78 14.12
CA ALA A 76 0.30 -6.88 13.35
C ALA A 76 -0.22 -5.55 12.77
N ALA A 77 0.60 -4.49 12.76
CA ALA A 77 0.18 -3.15 12.36
C ALA A 77 -0.20 -3.04 10.87
N SER A 78 0.25 -3.99 10.05
CA SER A 78 -0.06 -4.05 8.62
C SER A 78 -1.13 -5.11 8.27
N VAL A 79 -1.71 -5.76 9.27
CA VAL A 79 -2.82 -6.71 9.11
C VAL A 79 -4.14 -5.94 8.99
N PRO A 80 -4.96 -6.19 7.94
CA PRO A 80 -6.19 -5.45 7.71
C PRO A 80 -7.37 -6.05 8.50
N PHE A 81 -7.33 -5.95 9.84
CA PHE A 81 -8.34 -6.52 10.75
C PHE A 81 -9.79 -6.08 10.50
N SER A 82 -9.98 -4.94 9.83
CA SER A 82 -11.31 -4.42 9.47
C SER A 82 -11.64 -4.62 7.98
N GLY A 83 -10.87 -5.46 7.27
CA GLY A 83 -10.91 -5.53 5.81
C GLY A 83 -10.45 -4.21 5.18
N GLY A 84 -11.17 -3.76 4.15
CA GLY A 84 -10.90 -2.50 3.48
C GLY A 84 -9.73 -2.56 2.50
N ILE A 85 -9.05 -1.42 2.33
CA ILE A 85 -7.98 -1.25 1.34
C ILE A 85 -6.63 -1.41 2.04
N VAL A 86 -5.81 -2.35 1.55
CA VAL A 86 -4.37 -2.33 1.82
C VAL A 86 -3.70 -1.43 0.80
N LEU A 87 -3.11 -0.33 1.29
CA LEU A 87 -2.31 0.60 0.50
C LEU A 87 -0.84 0.19 0.57
N CYS A 88 -0.38 -0.54 -0.45
CA CYS A 88 0.94 -1.12 -0.51
C CYS A 88 1.92 -0.17 -1.22
N LEU A 89 2.87 0.39 -0.48
CA LEU A 89 3.74 1.48 -0.94
C LEU A 89 5.04 0.98 -1.59
N THR A 90 5.19 -0.33 -1.79
CA THR A 90 6.43 -0.96 -2.27
C THR A 90 6.83 -0.62 -3.69
N ARG A 91 5.94 -0.04 -4.50
CA ARG A 91 6.27 0.48 -5.85
C ARG A 91 6.75 1.94 -5.84
N MET A 92 6.81 2.58 -4.68
CA MET A 92 7.40 3.91 -4.50
C MET A 92 8.78 3.71 -3.88
N ASP A 93 9.76 3.27 -4.66
CA ASP A 93 11.06 2.74 -4.21
C ASP A 93 12.29 3.53 -4.70
N ARG A 94 12.08 4.75 -5.20
CA ARG A 94 13.16 5.54 -5.80
C ARG A 94 13.99 6.31 -4.77
N LEU A 95 15.30 6.37 -4.98
CA LEU A 95 16.17 7.39 -4.40
C LEU A 95 15.96 8.71 -5.15
N LEU A 96 15.57 9.76 -4.43
CA LEU A 96 15.25 11.07 -4.98
C LEU A 96 16.43 12.03 -4.90
N GLU A 97 17.16 12.02 -3.79
CA GLU A 97 18.31 12.89 -3.53
C GLU A 97 19.29 12.25 -2.54
N LEU A 98 20.59 12.47 -2.78
CA LEU A 98 21.67 12.09 -1.86
C LEU A 98 22.52 13.33 -1.55
N ASP A 99 22.44 13.81 -0.32
CA ASP A 99 23.25 14.89 0.21
C ASP A 99 24.32 14.32 1.14
N GLN A 100 25.51 14.10 0.58
CA GLN A 100 26.63 13.51 1.31
C GLN A 100 27.25 14.48 2.33
N GLU A 101 27.15 15.79 2.09
CA GLU A 101 27.73 16.80 2.99
C GLU A 101 26.94 16.86 4.30
N ASN A 102 25.61 16.75 4.21
CA ASN A 102 24.72 16.76 5.36
C ASN A 102 24.34 15.36 5.88
N ALA A 103 24.84 14.29 5.25
CA ALA A 103 24.49 12.90 5.56
C ALA A 103 22.97 12.62 5.50
N VAL A 104 22.31 13.13 4.47
CA VAL A 104 20.86 12.98 4.24
C VAL A 104 20.60 12.24 2.94
N VAL A 105 19.66 11.29 2.97
CA VAL A 105 19.09 10.66 1.77
C VAL A 105 17.59 10.93 1.75
N HIS A 106 17.09 11.46 0.65
CA HIS A 106 15.66 11.61 0.40
C HIS A 106 15.23 10.49 -0.55
N VAL A 107 14.31 9.66 -0.10
CA VAL A 107 13.83 8.48 -0.82
C VAL A 107 12.33 8.35 -0.71
N GLU A 108 11.74 7.62 -1.64
CA GLU A 108 10.38 7.15 -1.49
C GLU A 108 10.28 6.05 -0.42
N VAL A 109 9.13 5.97 0.26
CA VAL A 109 8.94 5.16 1.48
C VAL A 109 8.99 3.65 1.25
N GLY A 110 8.83 3.20 0.00
CA GLY A 110 8.87 1.80 -0.39
C GLY A 110 10.27 1.24 -0.62
N ILE A 111 11.32 2.05 -0.54
CA ILE A 111 12.69 1.59 -0.78
C ILE A 111 13.11 0.53 0.25
N ILE A 112 13.85 -0.47 -0.20
CA ILE A 112 14.37 -1.53 0.67
C ILE A 112 15.55 -0.96 1.47
N THR A 113 15.54 -1.15 2.79
CA THR A 113 16.60 -0.63 3.69
C THR A 113 18.00 -1.13 3.33
N ALA A 114 18.13 -2.33 2.77
CA ALA A 114 19.41 -2.88 2.34
C ALA A 114 19.95 -2.26 1.04
N ASP A 115 19.10 -1.57 0.26
CA ASP A 115 19.47 -0.88 -0.98
C ASP A 115 19.87 0.59 -0.73
N LEU A 116 19.72 1.06 0.52
CA LEU A 116 20.20 2.37 1.02
C LEU A 116 21.64 2.26 1.53
#